data_AF-A0A843C2P8-F1
#
_entry.id   AF-A0A843C2P8-F1
#
_cell.length_a   1.000
_cell.length_b   1.000
_cell.length_c   1.000
_cell.angle_alpha   90.00
_cell.angle_beta   90.00
_cell.angle_gamma   90.00
#
_symmetry.space_group_name_H-M   'P 1'
#
loop_
_entity.id
_entity.type
_entity.pdbx_description
1 polymer ?
#
loop_
_entity_poly.entity_id
_entity_poly.type
_entity_poly.pdbx_seq_one_letter_code
_entity_poly.pdbx_strand_id
1 'polypeptide(L)' 'MTGLVFDQPFKNGNKRTSVALSLLLMRIHHYDIDGYKQEEKQKIFYELLENTMMKGDKTIRVDIEKFLRENITAI' A
#
# COMPACT_ATOMS: atom_id res chain seq x y z
N MET A 1 -8.05 5.14 14.40
CA MET A 1 -7.04 4.46 13.56
C MET A 1 -7.30 4.98 12.16
N THR A 2 -6.47 5.90 11.67
CA THR A 2 -6.76 6.73 10.48
C THR A 2 -6.12 6.14 9.24
N GLY A 3 -6.84 6.15 8.11
CA GLY A 3 -6.33 5.75 6.81
C GLY A 3 -7.47 5.33 5.87
N LEU A 4 -7.37 5.69 4.59
CA LEU A 4 -8.41 5.44 3.57
C LEU A 4 -8.88 3.98 3.48
N VAL A 5 -7.99 3.02 3.75
CA VAL A 5 -8.32 1.59 3.79
C VAL A 5 -9.18 1.24 5.01
N PHE A 6 -9.01 1.92 6.15
CA PHE A 6 -9.83 1.67 7.35
C PHE A 6 -11.12 2.50 7.36
N ASP A 7 -11.03 3.76 6.96
CA ASP A 7 -12.13 4.72 7.06
C ASP A 7 -13.20 4.52 5.96
N GLN A 8 -12.84 3.83 4.88
CA GLN A 8 -13.74 3.50 3.74
C GLN A 8 -14.67 4.66 3.32
N PRO A 9 -14.15 5.88 3.07
CA PRO A 9 -15.00 7.06 2.86
C PRO A 9 -15.81 7.04 1.54
N PHE A 10 -15.39 6.24 0.56
CA PHE A 10 -16.09 6.09 -0.71
C PHE A 10 -16.99 4.86 -0.71
N LYS A 11 -18.12 4.92 -1.44
CA LYS A 11 -18.99 3.75 -1.66
C LYS A 11 -18.25 2.57 -2.29
N ASN A 12 -17.27 2.86 -3.15
CA ASN A 12 -16.45 1.87 -3.85
C ASN A 12 -15.06 2.44 -4.11
N GLY A 13 -14.06 1.57 -4.28
CA GLY A 13 -12.74 1.96 -4.80
C GLY A 13 -11.72 2.44 -3.76
N ASN A 14 -12.04 2.42 -2.46
CA ASN A 14 -11.13 2.86 -1.38
C ASN A 14 -9.73 2.22 -1.48
N LYS A 15 -9.63 0.92 -1.78
CA LYS A 15 -8.36 0.22 -1.98
C LYS A 15 -7.54 0.81 -3.12
N ARG A 16 -8.15 0.97 -4.31
CA ARG A 16 -7.48 1.54 -5.49
C ARG A 16 -7.03 2.96 -5.25
N THR A 17 -7.87 3.78 -4.61
CA THR A 17 -7.53 5.16 -4.26
C THR A 17 -6.38 5.22 -3.26
N SER A 18 -6.37 4.35 -2.24
CA SER A 18 -5.29 4.29 -1.26
C SER A 18 -3.95 3.94 -1.90
N VAL A 19 -3.93 2.92 -2.78
CA VAL A 19 -2.72 2.52 -3.52
C VAL A 19 -2.23 3.67 -4.40
N ALA A 20 -3.12 4.25 -5.19
CA ALA A 20 -2.77 5.32 -6.13
C ALA A 20 -2.17 6.54 -5.40
N LEU A 21 -2.76 6.94 -4.28
CA LEU A 21 -2.24 8.04 -3.47
C LEU A 21 -0.90 7.71 -2.83
N SER A 22 -0.73 6.50 -2.28
CA SER A 22 0.56 6.08 -1.71
C SER A 22 1.68 6.11 -2.74
N LEU A 23 1.46 5.55 -3.94
CA LEU A 23 2.44 5.56 -5.02
C LEU A 23 2.74 6.97 -5.52
N LEU A 24 1.72 7.83 -5.62
CA LEU A 24 1.89 9.23 -5.99
C LEU A 24 2.76 9.96 -4.97
N LEU A 25 2.48 9.80 -3.68
CA LEU A 25 3.26 10.41 -2.60
C LEU A 25 4.72 9.93 -2.62
N MET A 26 4.95 8.62 -2.79
CA MET A 26 6.30 8.08 -2.93
C MET A 26 7.05 8.74 -4.09
N ARG A 27 6.41 8.88 -5.26
CA ARG A 27 7.01 9.51 -6.44
C ARG A 27 7.30 10.99 -6.26
N ILE A 28 6.41 11.73 -5.59
CA ILE A 28 6.65 13.14 -5.22
C ILE A 28 7.92 13.27 -4.36
N HIS A 29 8.21 12.24 -3.55
CA HIS A 29 9.41 12.16 -2.73
C HIS A 29 10.57 11.40 -3.39
N HIS A 30 10.56 11.21 -4.72
CA HIS A 30 11.62 10.54 -5.49
C HIS A 30 11.85 9.07 -5.13
N TYR A 31 10.80 8.36 -4.74
CA TYR A 31 10.83 6.92 -4.47
C TYR A 31 9.81 6.16 -5.32
N ASP A 32 10.13 4.91 -5.67
CA ASP A 32 9.20 3.91 -6.20
C ASP A 32 9.38 2.57 -5.46
N ILE A 33 8.56 1.58 -5.80
CA ILE A 33 8.74 0.19 -5.38
C ILE A 33 9.40 -0.59 -6.53
N ASP A 34 10.53 -1.23 -6.24
CA ASP A 34 11.27 -2.04 -7.20
C ASP A 34 10.39 -3.14 -7.79
N GLY A 35 10.42 -3.23 -9.12
CA GLY A 35 9.60 -4.17 -9.86
C GLY A 35 8.08 -3.95 -9.73
N TYR A 36 7.57 -2.81 -9.24
CA TYR A 36 6.11 -2.62 -9.03
C TYR A 36 5.28 -2.82 -10.30
N LYS A 37 5.85 -2.59 -11.50
CA LYS A 37 5.14 -2.85 -12.76
C LYS A 37 4.96 -4.35 -13.06
N GLN A 38 5.66 -5.23 -12.33
CA GLN A 38 5.51 -6.68 -12.42
C GLN A 38 4.26 -7.11 -11.66
N GLU A 39 3.44 -7.96 -12.29
CA GLU A 39 2.16 -8.42 -11.78
C GLU A 39 2.29 -9.10 -10.39
N GLU A 40 3.37 -9.85 -10.19
CA GLU A 40 3.64 -10.56 -8.94
C GLU A 40 3.87 -9.59 -7.76
N LYS A 41 4.62 -8.50 -7.97
CA LYS A 41 4.83 -7.46 -6.95
C LYS A 41 3.54 -6.72 -6.62
N GLN A 42 2.71 -6.44 -7.62
CA GLN A 42 1.41 -5.81 -7.39
C GLN A 42 0.52 -6.72 -6.56
N LYS A 43 0.48 -8.01 -6.89
CA LYS A 43 -0.33 -9.01 -6.17
C LYS A 43 0.04 -9.06 -4.68
N ILE A 44 1.33 -9.17 -4.35
CA ILE A 44 1.80 -9.17 -2.95
C ILE A 44 1.37 -7.89 -2.23
N PHE A 45 1.51 -6.74 -2.87
CA PHE A 45 1.12 -5.46 -2.28
C PHE A 45 -0.38 -5.37 -2.03
N TYR A 46 -1.20 -5.85 -2.98
CA TYR A 46 -2.65 -5.91 -2.82
C TYR A 46 -3.06 -6.89 -1.70
N GLU A 47 -2.44 -8.06 -1.60
CA GLU A 47 -2.71 -9.02 -0.52
C GLU A 47 -2.42 -8.43 0.87
N LEU A 48 -1.31 -7.69 1.02
CA LEU A 48 -1.00 -6.95 2.26
C LEU A 48 -2.08 -5.92 2.60
N LEU A 49 -2.62 -5.23 1.59
CA LEU A 49 -3.74 -4.29 1.76
C LEU A 49 -5.07 -4.99 2.04
N GLU A 50 -5.33 -6.17 1.47
CA GLU A 50 -6.54 -6.93 1.81
C GLU A 50 -6.50 -7.41 3.25
N ASN A 51 -5.33 -7.82 3.71
CA ASN A 51 -5.15 -8.20 5.11
C ASN A 51 -5.42 -7.02 6.06
N THR A 52 -5.02 -5.79 5.70
CA THR A 52 -5.34 -4.58 6.51
C THR A 52 -6.84 -4.40 6.73
N MET A 53 -7.67 -4.68 5.72
CA MET A 53 -9.13 -4.57 5.80
C MET A 53 -9.75 -5.57 6.77
N MET A 54 -9.21 -6.79 6.82
CA MET A 54 -9.85 -7.90 7.54
C MET A 54 -9.55 -7.91 9.05
N LYS A 55 -8.38 -7.44 9.46
CA LYS A 55 -7.92 -7.67 10.85
C LYS A 55 -8.01 -6.47 11.78
N GLY A 56 -8.14 -5.24 11.27
CA GLY A 56 -8.07 -4.03 12.13
C GLY A 56 -6.82 -3.98 13.03
N ASP A 57 -5.76 -4.71 12.64
CA ASP A 57 -4.67 -5.12 13.51
C ASP A 57 -3.42 -4.28 13.26
N LYS A 58 -2.78 -3.82 14.35
CA LYS A 58 -1.59 -2.98 14.32
C LYS A 58 -0.39 -3.69 13.67
N THR A 59 -0.39 -5.02 13.67
CA THR A 59 0.66 -5.87 13.07
C THR A 59 0.86 -5.60 11.57
N ILE A 60 -0.19 -5.21 10.86
CA ILE A 60 -0.13 -5.12 9.38
C ILE A 60 0.58 -3.84 8.91
N ARG A 61 0.61 -2.80 9.75
CA ARG A 61 1.47 -1.64 9.51
C ARG A 61 2.94 -2.08 9.47
N VAL A 62 3.34 -3.02 10.33
CA VAL A 62 4.71 -3.55 10.37
C VAL A 62 5.02 -4.33 9.09
N ASP A 63 4.07 -5.13 8.59
CA ASP A 63 4.26 -5.91 7.37
C ASP A 63 4.38 -5.03 6.11
N ILE A 64 3.55 -3.98 6.00
CA ILE A 64 3.65 -3.01 4.90
C ILE A 64 4.95 -2.21 5.01
N GLU A 65 5.32 -1.74 6.22
CA GLU A 65 6.58 -1.04 6.42
C GLU A 65 7.79 -1.92 6.08
N LYS A 66 7.76 -3.20 6.46
CA LYS A 66 8.80 -4.17 6.11
C LYS A 66 8.89 -4.38 4.60
N PHE A 67 7.76 -4.63 3.94
CA PHE A 67 7.71 -4.78 2.49
C PHE A 67 8.27 -3.55 1.78
N LEU A 68 7.87 -2.34 2.21
CA LEU A 68 8.38 -1.11 1.62
C LEU A 68 9.88 -0.93 1.88
N ARG A 69 10.40 -1.21 3.08
CA ARG A 69 11.85 -1.12 3.36
C ARG A 69 12.69 -2.04 2.48
N GLU A 70 12.19 -3.23 2.18
CA GLU A 70 12.90 -4.22 1.36
C GLU A 70 12.84 -3.92 -0.14
N ASN A 71 11.89 -3.08 -0.57
CA ASN A 71 11.57 -2.91 -1.99
C ASN A 71 11.52 -1.46 -2.45
N ILE A 72 11.73 -0.47 -1.57
CA ILE A 72 11.76 0.94 -1.98
C ILE A 72 13.06 1.23 -2.73
N THR A 73 12.95 1.95 -3.84
CA THR A 73 14.09 2.38 -4.66
C THR A 73 13.99 3.87 -4.94
N ALA A 74 15.13 4.54 -5.07
CA ALA A 74 15.19 5.92 -5.51
C ALA A 74 14.97 6.00 -7.02
N ILE A 75 14.29 7.06 -7.48
CA ILE A 75 14.07 7.36 -8.91
C ILE A 75 15.06 8.42 -9.38
#